data_AF-A0A0C2C8E4-F1
#
_entry.id   AF-A0A0C2C8E4-F1
#
_cell.length_a   1.000
_cell.length_b   1.000
_cell.length_c   1.000
_cell.angle_alpha   90.00
_cell.angle_beta   90.00
_cell.angle_gamma   90.00
#
_symmetry.space_group_name_H-M   'P 1'
#
loop_
_entity.id
_entity.type
_entity.pdbx_description
1 polymer ?
#
loop_
_entity_poly.entity_id
_entity_poly.type
_entity_poly.pdbx_seq_one_letter_code
_entity_poly.pdbx_strand_id
1 'polypeptide(L)'
;MKRKNSTFWRPINCPVCPAGHHDDAIELQARKHADTAVNRTAGRKRPIPPRFTKKSKLKLSEYLKNMATPEIEAQLAPLRIAVKEYGDLVRELKANGAPKIDIDKAVVELKARKKKLEETEVALAPKEASFDRLKLEDLLKRRFFYDQSFSIYGGVTGLYDFGPMGCALKANMIQEWRKHFILEEGMLEVDCTSLTPEPVLKASGHVDRFADWMVKDLKT
;
A
#
# COMPACT_ATOMS: atom_id res chain seq x y z
N MET A 1 8.71 -61.11 -0.35
CA MET A 1 9.49 -60.99 -1.60
C MET A 1 9.83 -59.52 -1.82
N LYS A 2 11.12 -59.18 -1.60
CA LYS A 2 11.91 -57.99 -2.00
C LYS A 2 11.32 -56.58 -1.80
N ARG A 3 11.65 -56.01 -0.63
CA ARG A 3 11.90 -54.57 -0.42
C ARG A 3 13.03 -54.13 -1.35
N LYS A 4 12.85 -53.09 -2.16
CA LYS A 4 13.92 -52.45 -2.93
C LYS A 4 14.40 -51.22 -2.17
N ASN A 5 15.60 -51.32 -1.62
CA ASN A 5 16.43 -50.18 -1.25
C ASN A 5 16.93 -49.51 -2.54
N SER A 6 16.79 -48.19 -2.64
CA SER A 6 17.69 -47.37 -3.45
C SER A 6 18.10 -46.14 -2.64
N THR A 7 19.21 -46.31 -1.95
CA THR A 7 20.15 -45.31 -1.51
C THR A 7 20.44 -44.29 -2.62
N PHE A 8 20.01 -43.05 -2.46
CA PHE A 8 20.61 -41.91 -3.17
C PHE A 8 20.29 -40.58 -2.48
N TRP A 9 20.89 -40.31 -1.32
CA TRP A 9 21.20 -38.96 -0.85
C TRP A 9 22.37 -39.07 0.14
N ARG A 10 23.58 -38.76 -0.33
CA ARG A 10 24.74 -38.54 0.56
C ARG A 10 24.63 -37.14 1.13
N PRO A 11 24.77 -36.92 2.44
CA PRO A 11 24.94 -35.59 2.98
C PRO A 11 26.34 -35.07 2.64
N ILE A 12 26.41 -33.86 2.08
CA ILE A 12 27.64 -33.11 1.86
C ILE A 12 28.16 -32.68 3.23
N ASN A 13 29.29 -33.25 3.62
CA ASN A 13 30.05 -32.88 4.81
C ASN A 13 30.63 -31.47 4.61
N CYS A 14 30.18 -30.49 5.39
CA CYS A 14 30.81 -29.17 5.48
C CYS A 14 31.81 -29.20 6.66
N PRO A 15 33.13 -29.06 6.43
CA PRO A 15 34.12 -29.30 7.48
C PRO A 15 34.63 -27.99 8.09
N VAL A 16 33.78 -27.14 8.67
CA VAL A 16 34.25 -26.04 9.55
C VAL A 16 33.17 -25.64 10.57
N CYS A 17 33.04 -26.38 11.67
CA CYS A 17 32.39 -25.89 12.90
C CYS A 17 33.13 -26.47 14.12
N PRO A 18 33.88 -25.66 14.88
CA PRO A 18 34.42 -26.10 16.16
C PRO A 18 33.27 -26.22 17.18
N ALA A 19 33.16 -27.40 17.80
CA ALA A 19 32.32 -27.62 18.96
C ALA A 19 32.96 -26.99 20.21
N GLY A 20 32.16 -26.28 21.01
CA GLY A 20 32.43 -26.05 22.43
C GLY A 20 32.61 -24.58 22.85
N HIS A 21 31.95 -24.27 23.97
CA HIS A 21 32.01 -23.07 24.82
C HIS A 21 31.17 -21.88 24.37
N HIS A 22 29.95 -21.75 24.90
CA HIS A 22 29.31 -20.45 25.20
C HIS A 22 28.04 -20.65 26.05
N ASP A 23 28.15 -21.29 27.22
CA ASP A 23 27.02 -21.40 28.18
C ASP A 23 27.07 -20.36 29.32
N ASP A 24 28.10 -19.52 29.42
CA ASP A 24 28.26 -18.59 30.56
C ASP A 24 27.98 -17.10 30.24
N ALA A 25 27.46 -16.77 29.06
CA ALA A 25 27.24 -15.37 28.65
C ALA A 25 25.79 -14.88 28.72
N ILE A 26 24.80 -15.77 28.87
CA ILE A 26 23.38 -15.42 28.80
C ILE A 26 22.83 -14.98 30.18
N GLU A 27 23.46 -15.38 31.28
CA GLU A 27 22.93 -15.14 32.63
C GLU A 27 23.31 -13.76 33.23
N LEU A 28 24.21 -13.00 32.59
CA LEU A 28 24.67 -11.71 33.11
C LEU A 28 23.89 -10.49 32.55
N GLN A 29 23.16 -10.65 31.45
CA GLN A 29 22.34 -9.56 30.86
C GLN A 29 20.91 -9.52 31.42
N ALA A 30 20.43 -10.62 32.02
CA ALA A 30 19.10 -10.69 32.62
C ALA A 30 18.96 -9.93 33.97
N ARG A 31 20.06 -9.48 34.58
CA ARG A 31 20.06 -8.79 35.89
C ARG A 31 20.13 -7.26 35.84
N LYS A 32 20.23 -6.64 34.65
CA LYS A 32 20.33 -5.16 34.52
C LYS A 32 19.06 -4.46 34.03
N HIS A 33 17.97 -5.17 33.79
CA HIS A 33 16.71 -4.59 33.29
C HIS A 33 15.54 -4.65 34.29
N ALA A 34 15.81 -4.88 35.57
CA ALA A 34 14.79 -4.98 36.62
C ALA A 34 14.45 -3.64 37.31
N ASP A 35 15.20 -2.56 37.07
CA ASP A 35 15.00 -1.27 37.73
C ASP A 35 14.52 -0.19 36.75
N THR A 36 13.27 -0.27 36.30
CA THR A 36 12.56 0.94 35.83
C THR A 36 11.05 0.79 36.03
N ALA A 37 10.62 0.90 37.29
CA ALA A 37 9.23 1.12 37.63
C ALA A 37 8.92 2.62 37.67
N VAL A 38 7.68 2.94 37.26
CA VAL A 38 6.90 4.18 37.49
C VAL A 38 7.13 5.34 36.51
N ASN A 39 6.16 5.57 35.61
CA ASN A 39 5.21 6.68 35.83
C ASN A 39 3.96 6.56 34.92
N ARG A 40 2.80 6.27 35.53
CA ARG A 40 1.49 6.38 34.88
C ARG A 40 0.97 7.80 35.09
N THR A 41 1.28 8.70 34.17
CA THR A 41 0.61 10.01 34.08
C THR A 41 -0.55 9.93 33.09
N ALA A 42 -1.74 10.29 33.56
CA ALA A 42 -2.97 10.37 32.78
C ALA A 42 -2.83 11.41 31.65
N GLY A 43 -2.51 10.93 30.45
CA GLY A 43 -2.47 11.75 29.23
C GLY A 43 -3.88 12.08 28.75
N ARG A 44 -4.20 13.37 28.70
CA ARG A 44 -5.41 13.95 28.09
C ARG A 44 -5.59 13.40 26.67
N LYS A 45 -6.64 12.58 26.45
CA LYS A 45 -6.96 12.05 25.10
C LYS A 45 -7.22 13.23 24.17
N ARG A 46 -6.34 13.43 23.18
CA ARG A 46 -6.57 14.37 22.08
C ARG A 46 -7.76 13.86 21.24
N PRO A 47 -8.70 14.74 20.82
CA PRO A 47 -9.82 14.31 20.00
C PRO A 47 -9.30 13.73 18.68
N ILE A 48 -9.69 12.49 18.38
CA ILE A 48 -9.38 11.80 17.13
C ILE A 48 -10.24 12.47 16.05
N PRO A 49 -9.65 13.00 14.95
CA PRO A 49 -10.44 13.59 13.88
C PRO A 49 -11.36 12.53 13.24
N PRO A 50 -12.55 12.93 12.74
CA PRO A 50 -13.51 12.00 12.17
C PRO A 50 -12.91 11.20 11.01
N ARG A 51 -13.10 9.88 11.04
CA ARG A 51 -12.50 8.87 10.14
C ARG A 51 -12.94 8.98 8.67
N PHE A 52 -13.90 9.85 8.35
CA PHE A 52 -14.38 10.07 6.98
C PHE A 52 -14.58 11.56 6.71
N THR A 53 -13.69 12.15 5.92
CA THR A 53 -13.93 13.44 5.27
C THR A 53 -14.72 13.22 3.99
N LYS A 54 -15.73 14.06 3.72
CA LYS A 54 -16.52 14.07 2.47
C LYS A 54 -15.59 13.87 1.26
N LYS A 55 -15.96 12.94 0.36
CA LYS A 55 -15.23 12.59 -0.87
C LYS A 55 -14.55 13.82 -1.46
N SER A 56 -13.24 13.93 -1.26
CA SER A 56 -12.43 14.88 -2.01
C SER A 56 -12.49 14.42 -3.46
N LYS A 57 -12.91 15.31 -4.37
CA LYS A 57 -12.64 15.14 -5.80
C LYS A 57 -11.19 14.67 -5.91
N LEU A 58 -11.00 13.48 -6.49
CA LEU A 58 -9.67 12.91 -6.73
C LEU A 58 -8.85 14.02 -7.38
N LYS A 59 -7.85 14.51 -6.64
CA LYS A 59 -6.92 15.47 -7.19
C LYS A 59 -6.19 14.72 -8.29
N LEU A 60 -6.56 15.01 -9.54
CA LEU A 60 -5.92 14.55 -10.77
C LEU A 60 -4.43 14.98 -10.85
N SER A 61 -3.89 15.58 -9.79
CA SER A 61 -2.80 16.55 -9.82
C SER A 61 -1.47 16.04 -9.31
N GLU A 62 -1.30 14.76 -8.98
CA GLU A 62 -0.01 14.25 -8.48
C GLU A 62 0.69 13.36 -9.51
N TYR A 63 -0.04 12.45 -10.14
CA TYR A 63 0.46 11.67 -11.29
C TYR A 63 0.87 12.58 -12.46
N LEU A 64 0.09 13.62 -12.76
CA LEU A 64 0.45 14.62 -13.78
C LEU A 64 1.65 15.49 -13.39
N LYS A 65 1.93 15.72 -12.10
CA LYS A 65 3.11 16.50 -11.70
C LYS A 65 4.41 15.71 -11.84
N ASN A 66 4.36 14.41 -11.55
CA ASN A 66 5.54 13.56 -11.56
C ASN A 66 5.89 13.04 -12.97
N MET A 67 4.94 13.11 -13.93
CA MET A 67 5.10 12.65 -15.31
C MET A 67 4.82 13.77 -16.35
N ALA A 68 4.74 15.04 -15.92
CA ALA A 68 4.55 16.16 -16.86
C ALA A 68 5.78 16.29 -17.76
N THR A 69 5.56 16.21 -19.07
CA THR A 69 6.56 16.64 -20.04
C THR A 69 6.79 18.16 -19.87
N PRO A 70 8.02 18.67 -20.15
CA PRO A 70 8.34 20.10 -19.98
C PRO A 70 7.42 21.02 -20.80
N GLU A 71 6.85 20.49 -21.89
CA GLU A 71 5.90 21.19 -22.77
C GLU A 71 4.54 21.42 -22.10
N ILE A 72 4.04 20.46 -21.32
CA ILE A 72 2.77 20.58 -20.57
C ILE A 72 2.94 21.59 -19.44
N GLU A 73 4.11 21.60 -18.78
CA GLU A 73 4.39 22.56 -17.71
C GLU A 73 4.47 24.01 -18.23
N ALA A 74 5.07 24.23 -19.40
CA ALA A 74 5.12 25.56 -20.03
C ALA A 74 3.72 26.16 -20.27
N GLN A 75 2.73 25.33 -20.58
CA GLN A 75 1.34 25.75 -20.80
C GLN A 75 0.57 25.95 -19.48
N LEU A 76 0.87 25.16 -18.45
CA LEU A 76 0.17 25.21 -17.15
C LEU A 76 0.76 26.26 -16.17
N ALA A 77 2.05 26.59 -16.29
CA ALA A 77 2.75 27.56 -15.45
C ALA A 77 2.08 28.96 -15.41
N PRO A 78 1.74 29.61 -16.55
CA PRO A 78 1.10 30.93 -16.52
C PRO A 78 -0.29 30.90 -15.86
N LEU A 79 -1.04 29.82 -16.04
CA LEU A 79 -2.36 29.64 -15.42
C LEU A 79 -2.26 29.43 -13.90
N ARG A 80 -1.22 28.73 -13.43
CA ARG A 80 -0.95 28.55 -12.00
C ARG A 80 -0.53 29.85 -11.32
N ILE A 81 0.31 30.65 -11.99
CA ILE A 81 0.71 31.99 -11.52
C ILE A 81 -0.53 32.88 -11.42
N ALA A 82 -1.36 32.93 -12.47
CA ALA A 82 -2.59 33.72 -12.50
C ALA A 82 -3.63 33.30 -11.43
N VAL A 83 -3.69 32.02 -11.05
CA VAL A 83 -4.55 31.55 -9.94
C VAL A 83 -3.96 31.92 -8.57
N LYS A 84 -2.63 31.94 -8.45
CA LYS A 84 -1.94 32.34 -7.22
C LYS A 84 -2.11 33.84 -6.96
N GLU A 85 -1.84 34.68 -7.96
CA GLU A 85 -2.02 36.15 -7.88
C GLU A 85 -3.44 36.53 -7.45
N TYR A 86 -4.45 35.90 -8.05
CA TYR A 86 -5.84 36.16 -7.68
C TYR A 86 -6.22 35.56 -6.31
N GLY A 87 -5.57 34.47 -5.92
CA GLY A 87 -5.72 33.90 -4.58
C GLY A 87 -5.18 34.83 -3.49
N ASP A 88 -4.06 35.48 -3.76
CA ASP A 88 -3.44 36.45 -2.87
C ASP A 88 -4.24 37.76 -2.84
N LEU A 89 -4.78 38.22 -3.97
CA LEU A 89 -5.71 39.35 -4.03
C LEU A 89 -6.99 39.12 -3.18
N VAL A 90 -7.59 37.92 -3.23
CA VAL A 90 -8.74 37.58 -2.36
C VAL A 90 -8.35 37.56 -0.88
N ARG A 91 -7.11 37.21 -0.53
CA ARG A 91 -6.61 37.22 0.85
C ARG A 91 -6.37 38.65 1.34
N GLU A 92 -5.80 39.51 0.50
CA GLU A 92 -5.60 40.94 0.78
C GLU A 92 -6.93 41.68 0.95
N LEU A 93 -7.90 41.45 0.06
CA LEU A 93 -9.24 42.06 0.19
C LEU A 93 -9.97 41.63 1.47
N LYS A 94 -9.73 40.40 1.94
CA LYS A 94 -10.26 39.91 3.22
C LYS A 94 -9.50 40.48 4.43
N ALA A 95 -8.20 40.71 4.31
CA ALA A 95 -7.38 41.33 5.34
C ALA A 95 -7.69 42.82 5.52
N ASN A 96 -7.96 43.52 4.41
CA ASN A 96 -8.27 44.95 4.39
C ASN A 96 -9.74 45.27 4.72
N GLY A 97 -10.58 44.27 5.01
CA GLY A 97 -12.00 44.48 5.37
C GLY A 97 -12.84 45.10 4.25
N ALA A 98 -12.51 44.82 2.99
CA ALA A 98 -13.18 45.39 1.83
C ALA A 98 -14.69 45.04 1.77
N PRO A 99 -15.51 45.81 1.03
CA PRO A 99 -16.92 45.53 0.87
C PRO A 99 -17.17 44.12 0.36
N LYS A 100 -18.17 43.43 0.92
CA LYS A 100 -18.52 42.05 0.57
C LYS A 100 -18.72 41.82 -0.93
N ILE A 101 -19.20 42.84 -1.63
CA ILE A 101 -19.44 42.86 -3.08
C ILE A 101 -18.13 42.64 -3.87
N ASP A 102 -17.03 43.24 -3.44
CA ASP A 102 -15.75 43.16 -4.16
C ASP A 102 -15.01 41.86 -3.85
N ILE A 103 -15.19 41.34 -2.63
CA ILE A 103 -14.74 39.99 -2.26
C ILE A 103 -15.47 38.93 -3.12
N ASP A 104 -16.79 39.07 -3.29
CA ASP A 104 -17.57 38.09 -4.06
C ASP A 104 -17.23 38.14 -5.56
N LYS A 105 -17.01 39.34 -6.14
CA LYS A 105 -16.50 39.51 -7.51
C LYS A 105 -15.14 38.82 -7.69
N ALA A 106 -14.19 39.08 -6.80
CA ALA A 106 -12.86 38.49 -6.87
C ALA A 106 -12.89 36.95 -6.68
N VAL A 107 -13.81 36.44 -5.85
CA VAL A 107 -14.03 34.99 -5.67
C VAL A 107 -14.64 34.35 -6.92
N VAL A 108 -15.55 35.03 -7.63
CA VAL A 108 -16.10 34.55 -8.90
C VAL A 108 -15.00 34.46 -9.97
N GLU A 109 -14.14 35.47 -10.08
CA GLU A 109 -13.01 35.46 -11.01
C GLU A 109 -11.97 34.38 -10.65
N LEU A 110 -11.68 34.19 -9.36
CA LEU A 110 -10.82 33.11 -8.88
C LEU A 110 -11.40 31.73 -9.26
N LYS A 111 -12.71 31.53 -9.11
CA LYS A 111 -13.38 30.28 -9.50
C LYS A 111 -13.32 30.06 -11.01
N ALA A 112 -13.51 31.11 -11.81
CA ALA A 112 -13.40 31.03 -13.27
C ALA A 112 -11.98 30.65 -13.73
N ARG A 113 -10.95 31.23 -13.11
CA ARG A 113 -9.54 30.90 -13.40
C ARG A 113 -9.16 29.49 -12.96
N LYS A 114 -9.65 29.05 -11.81
CA LYS A 114 -9.50 27.64 -11.36
C LYS A 114 -10.17 26.67 -12.32
N LYS A 115 -11.37 26.99 -12.81
CA LYS A 115 -12.07 26.18 -13.81
C LYS A 115 -11.27 26.09 -15.11
N LYS A 116 -10.72 27.21 -15.60
CA LYS A 116 -9.83 27.21 -16.78
C LYS A 116 -8.58 26.37 -16.57
N LEU A 117 -7.95 26.45 -15.40
CA LEU A 117 -6.80 25.60 -15.05
C LEU A 117 -7.20 24.11 -15.06
N GLU A 118 -8.30 23.75 -14.41
CA GLU A 118 -8.80 22.37 -14.38
C GLU A 118 -9.16 21.84 -15.78
N GLU A 119 -9.83 22.63 -16.62
CA GLU A 119 -10.17 22.26 -18.00
C GLU A 119 -8.92 22.06 -18.86
N THR A 120 -7.90 22.93 -18.71
CA THR A 120 -6.63 22.82 -19.44
C THR A 120 -5.81 21.63 -18.94
N GLU A 121 -5.78 21.37 -17.63
CA GLU A 121 -5.14 20.19 -17.04
C GLU A 121 -5.78 18.90 -17.52
N VAL A 122 -7.12 18.85 -17.67
CA VAL A 122 -7.84 17.68 -18.20
C VAL A 122 -7.63 17.52 -19.71
N ALA A 123 -7.54 18.62 -20.46
CA ALA A 123 -7.31 18.58 -21.90
C ALA A 123 -5.88 18.14 -22.28
N LEU A 124 -4.89 18.58 -21.50
CA LEU A 124 -3.48 18.24 -21.67
C LEU A 124 -3.08 16.94 -20.96
N ALA A 125 -3.97 16.37 -20.13
CA ALA A 125 -3.76 15.04 -19.61
C ALA A 125 -3.64 14.08 -20.80
N PRO A 126 -2.55 13.29 -20.90
CA PRO A 126 -2.41 12.33 -21.99
C PRO A 126 -3.64 11.41 -21.98
N LYS A 127 -4.37 11.34 -23.11
CA LYS A 127 -5.56 10.48 -23.25
C LYS A 127 -5.23 9.00 -23.07
N GLU A 128 -3.96 8.62 -23.16
CA GLU A 128 -3.43 7.29 -22.84
C GLU A 128 -3.29 7.01 -21.34
N ALA A 129 -3.53 8.00 -20.47
CA ALA A 129 -3.54 7.82 -19.02
C ALA A 129 -4.79 7.09 -18.49
N SER A 130 -5.71 6.66 -19.36
CA SER A 130 -6.77 5.75 -18.94
C SER A 130 -6.18 4.33 -18.80
N PHE A 131 -6.07 3.86 -17.57
CA PHE A 131 -5.67 2.49 -17.27
C PHE A 131 -6.63 1.48 -17.94
N ASP A 132 -6.16 0.82 -18.99
CA ASP A 132 -6.90 -0.22 -19.68
C ASP A 132 -6.62 -1.58 -19.03
N ARG A 133 -7.54 -2.00 -18.17
CA ARG A 133 -7.44 -3.26 -17.43
C ARG A 133 -7.30 -4.47 -18.35
N LEU A 134 -8.02 -4.50 -19.47
CA LEU A 134 -8.03 -5.66 -20.37
C LEU A 134 -6.68 -5.80 -21.07
N LYS A 135 -6.09 -4.69 -21.52
CA LYS A 135 -4.74 -4.69 -22.10
C LYS A 135 -3.69 -5.13 -21.09
N LEU A 136 -3.78 -4.67 -19.84
CA LEU A 136 -2.86 -5.12 -18.80
C LEU A 136 -3.00 -6.62 -18.53
N GLU A 137 -4.22 -7.11 -18.35
CA GLU A 137 -4.48 -8.53 -18.09
C GLU A 137 -3.99 -9.41 -19.25
N ASP A 138 -4.18 -8.98 -20.51
CA ASP A 138 -3.64 -9.68 -21.68
C ASP A 138 -2.10 -9.74 -21.65
N LEU A 139 -1.44 -8.60 -21.36
CA LEU A 139 0.02 -8.55 -21.25
C LEU A 139 0.55 -9.45 -20.13
N LEU A 140 -0.08 -9.42 -18.95
CA LEU A 140 0.33 -10.23 -17.79
C LEU A 140 0.19 -11.73 -18.07
N LYS A 141 -0.89 -12.15 -18.74
CA LYS A 141 -1.07 -13.54 -19.16
C LYS A 141 -0.10 -13.96 -20.26
N ARG A 142 0.06 -13.14 -21.31
CA ARG A 142 0.96 -13.43 -22.44
C ARG A 142 2.43 -13.49 -22.04
N ARG A 143 2.84 -12.72 -21.02
CA ARG A 143 4.19 -12.74 -20.46
C ARG A 143 4.33 -13.68 -19.26
N PHE A 144 3.28 -14.43 -18.93
CA PHE A 144 3.26 -15.39 -17.84
C PHE A 144 3.75 -14.80 -16.50
N PHE A 145 3.18 -13.64 -16.13
CA PHE A 145 3.34 -13.08 -14.78
C PHE A 145 2.49 -13.86 -13.78
N TYR A 146 1.21 -14.04 -14.09
CA TYR A 146 0.32 -14.96 -13.40
C TYR A 146 -0.69 -15.53 -14.40
N ASP A 147 -1.22 -16.70 -14.10
CA ASP A 147 -2.35 -17.29 -14.81
C ASP A 147 -3.28 -18.01 -13.83
N GLN A 148 -4.48 -18.38 -14.28
CA GLN A 148 -5.44 -19.09 -13.45
C GLN A 148 -4.94 -20.51 -13.13
N SER A 149 -4.97 -20.89 -11.85
CA SER A 149 -4.55 -22.23 -11.45
C SER A 149 -5.45 -23.29 -12.07
N PHE A 150 -4.84 -24.37 -12.56
CA PHE A 150 -5.53 -25.49 -13.23
C PHE A 150 -6.31 -25.08 -14.48
N SER A 151 -5.83 -24.10 -15.24
CA SER A 151 -6.49 -23.61 -16.47
C SER A 151 -6.83 -24.73 -17.47
N ILE A 152 -5.98 -25.75 -17.59
CA ILE A 152 -6.21 -26.93 -18.46
C ILE A 152 -7.37 -27.82 -18.02
N TYR A 153 -7.83 -27.71 -16.76
CA TYR A 153 -8.95 -28.46 -16.19
C TYR A 153 -10.21 -27.60 -16.02
N GLY A 154 -10.27 -26.43 -16.66
CA GLY A 154 -11.40 -25.49 -16.56
C GLY A 154 -11.18 -24.36 -15.54
N GLY A 155 -10.07 -24.38 -14.81
CA GLY A 155 -9.66 -23.31 -13.89
C GLY A 155 -10.50 -23.24 -12.61
N VAL A 156 -9.86 -22.90 -11.50
CA VAL A 156 -10.56 -22.60 -10.24
C VAL A 156 -10.58 -21.10 -10.03
N THR A 157 -11.76 -20.52 -9.79
CA THR A 157 -11.87 -19.09 -9.53
C THR A 157 -11.27 -18.75 -8.16
N GLY A 158 -10.48 -17.67 -8.08
CA GLY A 158 -9.82 -17.24 -6.86
C GLY A 158 -8.45 -17.87 -6.59
N LEU A 159 -8.00 -18.84 -7.40
CA LEU A 159 -6.66 -19.42 -7.34
C LEU A 159 -5.84 -19.01 -8.57
N TYR A 160 -4.59 -18.59 -8.32
CA TYR A 160 -3.67 -18.12 -9.36
C TYR A 160 -2.25 -18.64 -9.14
N ASP A 161 -1.61 -19.03 -10.23
CA ASP A 161 -0.22 -19.47 -10.24
C ASP A 161 0.66 -18.35 -10.81
N PHE A 162 1.77 -18.06 -10.12
CA PHE A 162 2.73 -17.06 -10.57
C PHE A 162 3.79 -17.72 -11.47
N GLY A 163 4.02 -17.11 -12.64
CA GLY A 163 5.10 -17.53 -13.53
C GLY A 163 6.46 -16.96 -13.11
N PRO A 164 7.55 -17.23 -13.85
CA PRO A 164 8.91 -16.85 -13.47
C PRO A 164 9.09 -15.36 -13.19
N MET A 165 8.51 -14.50 -14.04
CA MET A 165 8.57 -13.04 -13.87
C MET A 165 7.73 -12.56 -12.69
N GLY A 166 6.58 -13.19 -12.45
CA GLY A 166 5.72 -12.88 -11.30
C GLY A 166 6.37 -13.28 -9.97
N CYS A 167 7.02 -14.45 -9.93
CA CYS A 167 7.77 -14.92 -8.77
C CYS A 167 8.95 -13.98 -8.44
N ALA A 168 9.73 -13.57 -9.44
CA ALA A 168 10.83 -12.62 -9.25
C ALA A 168 10.33 -11.26 -8.75
N LEU A 169 9.24 -10.73 -9.33
CA LEU A 169 8.62 -9.49 -8.90
C LEU A 169 8.13 -9.58 -7.45
N LYS A 170 7.43 -10.66 -7.10
CA LYS A 170 6.93 -10.91 -5.74
C LYS A 170 8.08 -10.98 -4.74
N ALA A 171 9.16 -11.69 -5.07
CA ALA A 171 10.35 -11.81 -4.22
C ALA A 171 10.99 -10.44 -3.96
N ASN A 172 11.18 -9.64 -5.01
CA ASN A 172 11.72 -8.28 -4.87
C ASN A 172 10.83 -7.39 -4.02
N MET A 173 9.51 -7.47 -4.20
CA MET A 173 8.56 -6.67 -3.41
C MET A 173 8.57 -7.05 -1.93
N ILE A 174 8.63 -8.35 -1.61
CA ILE A 174 8.77 -8.83 -0.24
C ILE A 174 10.10 -8.38 0.36
N GLN A 175 11.19 -8.44 -0.40
CA GLN A 175 12.52 -8.03 0.07
C GLN A 175 12.56 -6.54 0.43
N GLU A 176 12.01 -5.67 -0.41
CA GLU A 176 11.94 -4.22 -0.11
C GLU A 176 11.06 -3.96 1.11
N TRP A 177 9.94 -4.67 1.25
CA TRP A 177 9.09 -4.57 2.44
C TRP A 177 9.83 -5.00 3.71
N ARG A 178 10.56 -6.13 3.68
CA ARG A 178 11.36 -6.60 4.83
C ARG A 178 12.46 -5.60 5.19
N LYS A 179 13.13 -5.03 4.19
CA LYS A 179 14.15 -3.99 4.41
C LYS A 179 13.55 -2.77 5.12
N HIS A 180 12.41 -2.29 4.64
CA HIS A 180 11.79 -1.08 5.15
C HIS A 180 11.19 -1.24 6.56
N PHE A 181 10.54 -2.37 6.86
CA PHE A 181 9.88 -2.54 8.16
C PHE A 181 10.71 -3.33 9.16
N ILE A 182 11.25 -4.48 8.74
CA ILE A 182 11.93 -5.38 9.67
C ILE A 182 13.31 -4.84 10.04
N LEU A 183 14.11 -4.45 9.04
CA LEU A 183 15.49 -4.00 9.28
C LEU A 183 15.57 -2.58 9.82
N GLU A 184 14.79 -1.64 9.28
CA GLU A 184 14.85 -0.23 9.73
C GLU A 184 14.19 -0.03 11.10
N GLU A 185 13.08 -0.71 11.42
CA GLU A 185 12.40 -0.57 12.71
C GLU A 185 12.82 -1.66 13.73
N GLY A 186 13.64 -2.63 13.33
CA GLY A 186 14.14 -3.70 14.21
C GLY A 186 13.05 -4.68 14.67
N MET A 187 12.09 -5.02 13.82
CA MET A 187 11.00 -5.93 14.16
C MET A 187 11.45 -7.40 14.24
N LEU A 188 10.80 -8.19 15.08
CA LEU A 188 11.02 -9.64 15.19
C LEU A 188 10.17 -10.38 14.15
N GLU A 189 10.83 -10.98 13.16
CA GLU A 189 10.18 -11.82 12.16
C GLU A 189 9.98 -13.25 12.69
N VAL A 190 8.75 -13.77 12.59
CA VAL A 190 8.40 -15.13 13.01
C VAL A 190 7.61 -15.79 11.88
N ASP A 191 7.98 -17.02 11.54
CA ASP A 191 7.23 -17.86 10.59
C ASP A 191 6.36 -18.87 11.35
N CYS A 192 5.07 -18.92 11.01
CA CYS A 192 4.06 -19.70 11.72
C CYS A 192 3.36 -20.67 10.78
N THR A 193 2.87 -21.79 11.31
CA THR A 193 2.17 -22.81 10.53
C THR A 193 0.81 -22.32 10.02
N SER A 194 0.46 -22.63 8.77
CA SER A 194 -0.85 -22.28 8.20
C SER A 194 -2.01 -23.11 8.77
N LEU A 195 -1.76 -24.36 9.16
CA LEU A 195 -2.77 -25.19 9.82
C LEU A 195 -2.94 -24.73 11.26
N THR A 196 -4.13 -24.27 11.61
CA THR A 196 -4.46 -23.75 12.93
C THR A 196 -5.60 -24.55 13.56
N PRO A 197 -5.49 -24.99 14.83
CA PRO A 197 -6.52 -25.75 15.50
C PRO A 197 -7.72 -24.85 15.83
N GLU A 198 -8.94 -25.40 15.74
CA GLU A 198 -10.21 -24.66 15.95
C GLU A 198 -10.26 -23.83 17.24
N PRO A 199 -9.79 -24.31 18.42
CA PRO A 199 -9.87 -23.52 19.65
C PRO A 199 -9.17 -22.15 19.55
N VAL A 200 -8.12 -22.02 18.73
CA VAL A 200 -7.40 -20.75 18.52
C VAL A 200 -8.23 -19.78 17.68
N LEU A 201 -8.90 -20.27 16.64
CA LEU A 201 -9.79 -19.46 15.81
C LEU A 201 -11.06 -19.05 16.55
N LYS A 202 -11.54 -19.91 17.46
CA LYS A 202 -12.67 -19.60 18.33
C LYS A 202 -12.31 -18.52 19.36
N ALA A 203 -11.15 -18.67 20.02
CA ALA A 203 -10.67 -17.68 20.98
C ALA A 203 -10.41 -16.29 20.34
N SER A 204 -9.94 -16.26 19.10
CA SER A 204 -9.76 -15.00 18.35
C SER A 204 -11.06 -14.41 17.77
N GLY A 205 -12.18 -15.14 17.87
CA GLY A 205 -13.49 -14.71 17.37
C GLY A 205 -13.66 -14.81 15.85
N HIS A 206 -12.73 -15.43 15.13
CA HIS A 206 -12.85 -15.64 13.68
C HIS A 206 -14.01 -16.58 13.35
N VAL A 207 -14.24 -17.61 14.16
CA VAL A 207 -15.33 -18.58 13.95
C VAL A 207 -16.70 -17.91 13.92
N ASP A 208 -16.93 -16.92 14.79
CA ASP A 208 -18.25 -16.28 14.92
C ASP A 208 -18.44 -15.06 14.01
N ARG A 209 -17.35 -14.42 13.57
CA ARG A 209 -17.39 -13.11 12.89
C ARG A 209 -16.81 -13.07 11.48
N PHE A 210 -16.02 -14.05 11.07
CA PHE A 210 -15.41 -14.07 9.74
C PHE A 210 -16.39 -14.69 8.71
N ALA A 211 -17.53 -14.04 8.51
CA ALA A 211 -18.56 -14.47 7.57
C ALA A 211 -19.20 -13.28 6.87
N ASP A 212 -19.27 -13.35 5.53
CA ASP A 212 -19.99 -12.40 4.70
C ASP A 212 -21.40 -12.93 4.37
N TRP A 213 -22.36 -12.02 4.26
CA TRP A 213 -23.74 -12.37 3.93
C TRP A 213 -23.82 -12.81 2.46
N MET A 214 -24.21 -14.06 2.24
CA MET A 214 -24.36 -14.65 0.90
C MET A 214 -25.83 -14.87 0.58
N VAL A 215 -26.28 -14.32 -0.54
CA VAL A 215 -27.62 -14.59 -1.10
C VAL A 215 -27.48 -15.57 -2.25
N LYS A 216 -28.36 -16.57 -2.32
CA LYS A 216 -28.45 -17.54 -3.42
C LYS A 216 -29.86 -17.51 -3.99
N ASP A 217 -29.97 -17.65 -5.30
CA ASP A 217 -31.27 -17.92 -5.92
C ASP A 217 -31.69 -19.36 -5.58
N LEU A 218 -32.99 -19.59 -5.41
CA LEU A 218 -33.55 -20.90 -5.05
C LEU A 218 -33.62 -21.86 -6.24
N LYS A 219 -33.49 -21.34 -7.47
CA LYS A 219 -33.68 -22.09 -8.71
C LYS A 219 -32.39 -22.56 -9.40
N THR A 220 -31.23 -22.10 -8.94
CA THR A 220 -29.92 -22.42 -9.53
C THR A 220 -29.03 -23.24 -8.60
#